data_AF-A0A7S4F0C8-F1
#
_entry.id   AF-A0A7S4F0C8-F1
#
_cell.length_a   1.000
_cell.length_b   1.000
_cell.length_c   1.000
_cell.angle_alpha   90.00
_cell.angle_beta   90.00
_cell.angle_gamma   90.00
#
_symmetry.space_group_name_H-M   'P 1'
#
loop_
_entity.id
_entity.type
_entity.pdbx_description
1 polymer ?
#
loop_
_entity_poly.entity_id
_entity_poly.type
_entity_poly.pdbx_seq_one_letter_code
_entity_poly.pdbx_strand_id
1 'polypeptide(L)'
;GDCRLACVMAVGRGNGAVAAEGDAADEEPEDSPRPAAKPVVFTHCRQSLALLHAPAAFKRDGPVLSYTLYRSECAVLQSLLEDNGFVESGSPFANLIWCGSHVKPALLLGLLEYQKVNHFPSTNEITRKDLLVRTLQAMRERYGGGVYDFLPATYVLPADTEALLAVMGRDKRTWI
;
A
#
# COMPACT_ATOMS: atom_id res chain seq x y z
N GLY A 1 21.98 -11.38 -1.08
CA GLY A 1 22.43 -10.67 0.12
C GLY A 1 21.35 -9.68 0.49
N ASP A 2 20.48 -10.05 1.42
CA ASP A 2 19.44 -9.15 1.94
C ASP A 2 20.10 -8.15 2.89
N CYS A 3 20.60 -7.03 2.34
CA CYS A 3 20.81 -5.84 3.15
C CYS A 3 19.43 -5.37 3.60
N ARG A 4 18.97 -5.81 4.77
CA ARG A 4 17.76 -5.29 5.39
C ARG A 4 17.97 -3.80 5.65
N LEU A 5 17.44 -2.96 4.76
CA LEU A 5 17.39 -1.52 4.98
C LEU A 5 16.57 -1.27 6.25
N ALA A 6 17.14 -0.50 7.17
CA ALA A 6 16.47 -0.09 8.39
C ALA A 6 15.96 1.34 8.23
N CYS A 7 14.71 1.59 8.59
CA CYS A 7 14.15 2.93 8.65
C CYS A 7 14.07 3.35 10.11
N VAL A 8 14.75 4.45 10.45
CA VAL A 8 14.76 5.03 11.80
C VAL A 8 13.88 6.28 11.81
N MET A 9 12.91 6.35 12.70
CA MET A 9 11.92 7.43 12.80
C MET A 9 11.99 8.14 14.17
N ALA A 10 11.86 9.47 14.17
CA ALA A 10 11.73 10.23 15.41
C ALA A 10 10.34 10.05 16.07
N VAL A 11 10.31 9.87 17.39
CA VAL A 11 9.09 9.75 18.21
C VAL A 11 8.90 11.02 19.04
N GLY A 12 7.75 11.67 18.90
CA GLY A 12 7.37 12.88 19.65
C GLY A 12 6.73 13.96 18.77
N ARG A 13 5.92 14.84 19.37
CA ARG A 13 5.20 15.91 18.64
C ARG A 13 6.19 16.94 18.09
N GLY A 14 6.11 17.17 16.78
CA GLY A 14 6.66 18.32 16.09
C GLY A 14 7.83 17.94 15.20
N ASN A 15 7.75 18.24 13.91
CA ASN A 15 8.91 18.26 13.03
C ASN A 15 9.99 19.12 13.71
N GLY A 16 11.17 18.53 13.93
CA GLY A 16 12.36 19.34 14.19
C GLY A 16 12.54 20.16 12.94
N ALA A 17 12.12 21.42 13.02
CA ALA A 17 12.37 22.41 12.00
C ALA A 17 13.88 22.43 11.79
N VAL A 18 14.34 21.75 10.74
CA VAL A 18 15.53 22.19 10.04
C VAL A 18 15.09 23.52 9.46
N ALA A 19 15.54 24.61 10.10
CA ALA A 19 15.39 25.95 9.59
C ALA A 19 16.00 25.96 8.17
N ALA A 20 15.13 25.94 7.16
CA ALA A 20 15.50 26.44 5.85
C ALA A 20 15.32 27.96 5.94
N GLU A 21 16.44 28.67 5.88
CA GLU A 21 16.48 30.11 5.62
C GLU A 21 15.61 30.45 4.41
N GLY A 22 14.94 31.61 4.51
CA GLY A 22 13.96 32.04 3.53
C GLY A 22 14.55 32.30 2.17
N ASP A 23 13.75 32.02 1.14
CA ASP A 23 13.86 32.67 -0.15
C ASP A 23 12.47 32.91 -0.73
N ALA A 24 12.41 33.91 -1.59
CA ALA A 24 11.26 34.75 -1.91
C ALA A 24 9.99 34.02 -2.39
N ALA A 25 8.86 34.62 -2.05
CA ALA A 25 7.55 34.30 -2.61
C ALA A 25 7.54 34.64 -4.12
N ASP A 26 7.65 33.62 -4.96
CA ASP A 26 7.21 33.70 -6.36
C ASP A 26 5.71 33.43 -6.41
N GLU A 27 4.97 34.34 -7.05
CA GLU A 27 3.54 34.21 -7.32
C GLU A 27 3.31 33.03 -8.29
N GLU A 28 2.60 32.00 -7.81
CA GLU A 28 2.15 30.87 -8.61
C GLU A 28 1.08 31.30 -9.63
N PRO A 29 1.14 30.84 -10.90
CA PRO A 29 0.07 31.06 -11.86
C PRO A 29 -1.15 30.23 -11.48
N GLU A 30 -2.34 30.84 -11.47
CA GLU A 30 -3.60 30.18 -11.09
C GLU A 30 -3.83 28.86 -11.85
N ASP A 31 -3.76 27.72 -11.15
CA ASP A 31 -4.18 26.41 -11.64
C ASP A 31 -5.71 26.39 -11.73
N SER A 32 -6.22 26.30 -12.97
CA SER A 32 -7.63 26.08 -13.25
C SER A 32 -8.23 24.99 -12.35
N PRO A 33 -9.48 25.13 -11.84
CA PRO A 33 -10.00 24.27 -10.80
C PRO A 33 -10.01 22.80 -11.24
N ARG A 34 -9.07 22.03 -10.69
CA ARG A 34 -8.98 20.58 -10.87
C ARG A 34 -10.30 19.98 -10.37
N PRO A 35 -11.03 19.19 -11.17
CA PRO A 35 -12.33 18.69 -10.77
C PRO A 35 -12.19 17.92 -9.46
N ALA A 36 -12.99 18.30 -8.46
CA ALA A 36 -12.99 17.66 -7.15
C ALA A 36 -13.14 16.15 -7.33
N ALA A 37 -12.05 15.41 -7.10
CA ALA A 37 -12.08 13.97 -7.16
C ALA A 37 -13.11 13.49 -6.14
N LYS A 38 -14.17 12.83 -6.62
CA LYS A 38 -15.20 12.28 -5.74
C LYS A 38 -14.49 11.39 -4.71
N PRO A 39 -14.72 11.59 -3.41
CA PRO A 39 -14.11 10.74 -2.41
C PRO A 39 -14.54 9.30 -2.71
N VAL A 40 -13.55 8.41 -2.85
CA VAL A 40 -13.82 6.98 -2.94
C VAL A 40 -14.29 6.54 -1.56
N VAL A 41 -15.59 6.62 -1.33
CA VAL A 41 -16.22 6.12 -0.10
C VAL A 41 -16.26 4.61 -0.23
N PHE A 42 -15.33 3.93 0.44
CA PHE A 42 -15.45 2.50 0.67
C PHE A 42 -16.57 2.26 1.69
N THR A 43 -17.80 2.04 1.19
CA THR A 43 -18.89 1.52 2.02
C THR A 43 -18.59 0.07 2.36
N HIS A 44 -17.92 -0.14 3.48
CA HIS A 44 -17.71 -1.46 4.06
C HIS A 44 -19.05 -1.94 4.65
N CYS A 45 -19.81 -2.74 3.90
CA CYS A 45 -20.94 -3.47 4.48
C CYS A 45 -20.35 -4.48 5.48
N ARG A 46 -20.55 -4.27 6.79
CA ARG A 46 -20.22 -5.28 7.79
C ARG A 46 -21.15 -6.47 7.59
N GLN A 47 -20.70 -7.46 6.83
CA GLN A 47 -21.36 -8.75 6.79
C GLN A 47 -21.16 -9.42 8.15
N SER A 48 -22.26 -9.77 8.81
CA SER A 48 -22.19 -10.55 10.05
C SER A 48 -21.74 -11.97 9.71
N LEU A 49 -21.06 -12.64 10.66
CA LEU A 49 -20.61 -14.02 10.50
C LEU A 49 -21.78 -14.98 10.18
N ALA A 50 -22.99 -14.67 10.64
CA ALA A 50 -24.22 -15.40 10.29
C ALA A 50 -24.66 -15.19 8.83
N LEU A 51 -24.37 -14.04 8.21
CA LEU A 51 -24.69 -13.75 6.81
C LEU A 51 -23.66 -14.42 5.88
N LEU A 52 -22.40 -14.49 6.30
CA LEU A 52 -21.36 -15.27 5.63
C LEU A 52 -21.67 -16.78 5.65
N HIS A 53 -22.09 -17.30 6.81
CA HIS A 53 -22.45 -18.72 6.96
C HIS A 53 -23.90 -19.05 6.56
N ALA A 54 -24.66 -18.06 6.09
CA ALA A 54 -25.96 -18.37 5.50
C ALA A 54 -25.65 -19.20 4.25
N PRO A 55 -26.29 -20.37 4.06
CA PRO A 55 -26.14 -21.12 2.82
C PRO A 55 -26.72 -20.25 1.72
N ALA A 56 -25.89 -19.43 1.12
CA ALA A 56 -26.23 -18.71 -0.07
C ALA A 56 -26.41 -19.80 -1.12
N ALA A 57 -27.65 -20.23 -1.30
CA ALA A 57 -28.07 -20.89 -2.52
C ALA A 57 -27.95 -19.86 -3.66
N PHE A 58 -26.71 -19.45 -3.95
CA PHE A 58 -26.40 -18.52 -5.02
C PHE A 58 -26.53 -19.31 -6.31
N LYS A 59 -27.76 -19.40 -6.77
CA LYS A 59 -28.13 -20.07 -8.01
C LYS A 59 -27.70 -19.14 -9.15
N ARG A 60 -26.49 -19.32 -9.68
CA ARG A 60 -26.09 -18.63 -10.91
C ARG A 60 -26.58 -19.39 -12.13
N ASP A 61 -27.35 -18.69 -12.95
CA ASP A 61 -27.38 -18.95 -14.38
C ASP A 61 -26.11 -18.30 -14.98
N GLY A 62 -25.04 -19.09 -15.18
CA GLY A 62 -23.78 -18.58 -15.74
C GLY A 62 -22.61 -19.58 -15.65
N PRO A 63 -21.46 -19.25 -16.28
CA PRO A 63 -20.27 -20.09 -16.23
C PRO A 63 -19.72 -20.16 -14.79
N VAL A 64 -19.29 -21.36 -14.40
CA VAL A 64 -18.66 -21.63 -13.10
C VAL A 64 -17.33 -20.86 -13.04
N LEU A 65 -17.17 -20.03 -12.02
CA LEU A 65 -15.93 -19.31 -11.77
C LEU A 65 -14.99 -20.18 -10.95
N SER A 66 -13.71 -20.11 -11.25
CA SER A 66 -12.68 -20.90 -10.58
C SER A 66 -11.69 -20.01 -9.84
N TYR A 67 -11.12 -20.54 -8.75
CA TYR A 67 -10.02 -19.90 -8.04
C TYR A 67 -8.84 -20.86 -7.81
N THR A 68 -7.69 -20.26 -7.54
CA THR A 68 -6.46 -20.94 -7.12
C THR A 68 -5.75 -20.13 -6.06
N LEU A 69 -5.29 -20.80 -5.01
CA LEU A 69 -4.50 -20.20 -3.92
C LEU A 69 -3.01 -20.49 -4.12
N TYR A 70 -2.19 -19.44 -4.10
CA TYR A 70 -0.73 -19.55 -4.11
C TYR A 70 -0.15 -19.08 -2.80
N ARG A 71 0.53 -19.99 -2.08
CA ARG A 71 1.24 -19.70 -0.82
C ARG A 71 0.32 -19.00 0.20
N SER A 72 -0.92 -19.44 0.27
CA SER A 72 -1.94 -18.90 1.17
C SER A 72 -2.82 -20.04 1.66
N GLU A 73 -2.92 -20.19 2.97
CA GLU A 73 -3.79 -21.17 3.65
C GLU A 73 -4.86 -20.41 4.43
N CYS A 74 -5.66 -19.61 3.73
CA CYS A 74 -6.69 -18.78 4.34
C CYS A 74 -8.05 -19.50 4.27
N ALA A 75 -8.41 -20.23 5.33
CA ALA A 75 -9.68 -20.97 5.40
C ALA A 75 -10.92 -20.06 5.23
N VAL A 76 -10.84 -18.81 5.74
CA VAL A 76 -11.92 -17.82 5.56
C VAL A 76 -12.11 -17.46 4.09
N LEU A 77 -11.02 -17.37 3.32
CA LEU A 77 -11.10 -17.09 1.89
C LEU A 77 -11.70 -18.27 1.12
N GLN A 78 -11.34 -19.51 1.47
CA GLN A 78 -11.92 -20.71 0.86
C GLN A 78 -13.43 -20.77 1.11
N SER A 79 -13.88 -20.67 2.37
CA SER A 79 -15.31 -20.63 2.70
C SER A 79 -16.03 -19.51 1.95
N LEU A 80 -15.50 -18.29 1.99
CA LEU A 80 -16.10 -17.15 1.29
C LEU A 80 -16.25 -17.41 -0.22
N LEU A 81 -15.22 -17.95 -0.88
CA LEU A 81 -15.27 -18.22 -2.31
C LEU A 81 -16.25 -19.34 -2.66
N GLU A 82 -16.23 -20.43 -1.90
CA GLU A 82 -17.14 -21.56 -2.06
C GLU A 82 -18.61 -21.16 -1.80
N ASP A 83 -18.86 -20.37 -0.75
CA ASP A 83 -20.19 -19.81 -0.42
C ASP A 83 -20.70 -18.86 -1.52
N ASN A 84 -19.80 -18.26 -2.29
CA ASN A 84 -20.11 -17.43 -3.47
C ASN A 84 -20.11 -18.20 -4.79
N GLY A 85 -19.99 -19.54 -4.76
CA GLY A 85 -20.08 -20.42 -5.93
C GLY A 85 -18.83 -20.48 -6.80
N PHE A 86 -17.67 -20.11 -6.26
CA PHE A 86 -16.39 -20.38 -6.91
C PHE A 86 -15.92 -21.80 -6.60
N VAL A 87 -15.20 -22.41 -7.54
CA VAL A 87 -14.65 -23.76 -7.40
C VAL A 87 -13.12 -23.71 -7.39
N GLU A 88 -12.51 -24.41 -6.43
CA GLU A 88 -11.05 -24.54 -6.40
C GLU A 88 -10.58 -25.40 -7.59
N SER A 89 -9.71 -24.85 -8.42
CA SER A 89 -9.21 -25.54 -9.63
C SER A 89 -7.75 -25.97 -9.54
N GLY A 90 -6.96 -25.36 -8.66
CA GLY A 90 -5.50 -25.51 -8.62
C GLY A 90 -4.78 -25.08 -9.92
N SER A 91 -5.52 -24.56 -10.90
CA SER A 91 -5.03 -24.23 -12.24
C SER A 91 -4.48 -22.80 -12.27
N PRO A 92 -3.38 -22.55 -13.00
CA PRO A 92 -2.91 -21.18 -13.27
C PRO A 92 -3.86 -20.41 -14.19
N PHE A 93 -4.81 -21.09 -14.85
CA PHE A 93 -5.83 -20.49 -15.72
C PHE A 93 -7.14 -20.17 -14.98
N ALA A 94 -7.14 -20.20 -13.65
CA ALA A 94 -8.30 -19.83 -12.86
C ALA A 94 -8.70 -18.37 -13.09
N ASN A 95 -9.98 -18.06 -12.87
CA ASN A 95 -10.49 -16.68 -12.95
C ASN A 95 -9.90 -15.81 -11.84
N LEU A 96 -9.76 -16.36 -10.63
CA LEU A 96 -9.17 -15.69 -9.49
C LEU A 96 -7.89 -16.39 -9.03
N ILE A 97 -6.80 -15.65 -8.98
CA ILE A 97 -5.52 -16.09 -8.49
C ILE A 97 -5.24 -15.33 -7.19
N TRP A 98 -5.30 -16.02 -6.05
CA TRP A 98 -5.02 -15.40 -4.76
C TRP A 98 -3.62 -15.75 -4.27
N CYS A 99 -2.75 -14.75 -4.16
CA CYS A 99 -1.38 -14.90 -3.70
C CYS A 99 -1.25 -14.39 -2.26
N GLY A 100 -0.75 -15.24 -1.36
CA GLY A 100 -0.44 -14.87 0.03
C GLY A 100 0.90 -14.14 0.20
N SER A 101 1.71 -14.05 -0.86
CA SER A 101 3.01 -13.39 -0.86
C SER A 101 3.19 -12.49 -2.08
N HIS A 102 4.27 -11.71 -2.11
CA HIS A 102 4.63 -10.85 -3.24
C HIS A 102 4.58 -11.61 -4.58
N VAL A 103 3.87 -11.02 -5.55
CA VAL A 103 3.69 -11.58 -6.88
C VAL A 103 4.80 -11.12 -7.81
N LYS A 104 5.40 -12.04 -8.55
CA LYS A 104 6.45 -11.70 -9.52
C LYS A 104 5.85 -10.83 -10.64
N PRO A 105 6.53 -9.76 -11.09
CA PRO A 105 6.04 -8.93 -12.19
C PRO A 105 5.71 -9.71 -13.47
N ALA A 106 6.50 -10.75 -13.77
CA ALA A 106 6.25 -11.63 -14.91
C ALA A 106 4.87 -12.31 -14.88
N LEU A 107 4.35 -12.65 -13.68
CA LEU A 107 3.00 -13.19 -13.55
C LEU A 107 1.97 -12.13 -13.87
N LEU A 108 2.12 -10.91 -13.33
CA LEU A 108 1.20 -9.79 -13.56
C LEU A 108 1.10 -9.41 -15.03
N LEU A 109 2.24 -9.41 -15.74
CA LEU A 109 2.31 -9.11 -17.17
C LEU A 109 1.74 -10.23 -18.05
N GLY A 110 1.71 -11.46 -17.55
CA GLY A 110 1.19 -12.64 -18.27
C GLY A 110 -0.27 -12.98 -17.97
N LEU A 111 -0.99 -12.13 -17.22
CA LEU A 111 -2.39 -12.37 -16.91
C LEU A 111 -3.28 -12.19 -18.15
N LEU A 112 -4.23 -13.09 -18.32
CA LEU A 112 -5.28 -12.96 -19.32
C LEU A 112 -6.35 -11.97 -18.83
N GLU A 113 -7.10 -11.36 -19.75
CA GLU A 113 -8.09 -10.31 -19.43
C GLU A 113 -9.14 -10.73 -18.39
N TYR A 114 -9.52 -12.01 -18.41
CA TYR A 114 -10.47 -12.60 -17.48
C TYR A 114 -9.88 -12.94 -16.11
N GLN A 115 -8.55 -12.99 -15.99
CA GLN A 115 -7.89 -13.36 -14.75
C GLN A 115 -7.75 -12.15 -13.85
N LYS A 116 -7.97 -12.38 -12.55
CA LYS A 116 -7.81 -11.39 -11.50
C LYS A 116 -6.82 -11.91 -10.47
N VAL A 117 -5.97 -11.01 -10.00
CA VAL A 117 -5.01 -11.25 -8.92
C VAL A 117 -5.19 -10.19 -7.85
N ASN A 118 -4.94 -10.56 -6.59
CA ASN A 118 -5.08 -9.67 -5.43
C ASN A 118 -3.89 -8.72 -5.20
N HIS A 119 -2.96 -8.59 -6.16
CA HIS A 119 -1.77 -7.74 -6.04
C HIS A 119 -1.68 -6.75 -7.20
N PHE A 120 -1.58 -5.47 -6.88
CA PHE A 120 -1.25 -4.44 -7.87
C PHE A 120 0.26 -4.40 -8.14
N PRO A 121 0.68 -4.16 -9.39
CA PRO A 121 2.10 -3.94 -9.69
C PRO A 121 2.63 -2.72 -8.92
N SER A 122 3.89 -2.81 -8.48
CA SER A 122 4.60 -1.71 -7.78
C SER A 122 3.99 -1.22 -6.47
N THR A 123 3.11 -2.01 -5.83
CA THR A 123 2.55 -1.70 -4.49
C THR A 123 3.63 -1.52 -3.41
N ASN A 124 4.84 -2.05 -3.64
CA ASN A 124 5.99 -1.91 -2.75
C ASN A 124 6.39 -0.46 -2.48
N GLU A 125 6.15 0.47 -3.42
CA GLU A 125 6.48 1.89 -3.25
C GLU A 125 5.81 2.50 -2.02
N ILE A 126 4.62 2.01 -1.64
CA ILE A 126 3.89 2.49 -0.46
C ILE A 126 3.88 1.51 0.71
N THR A 127 4.11 0.21 0.47
CA THR A 127 4.03 -0.83 1.51
C THR A 127 5.37 -1.14 2.16
N ARG A 128 6.49 -0.81 1.51
CA ARG A 128 7.82 -0.90 2.11
C ARG A 128 8.21 0.44 2.70
N LYS A 129 8.61 0.45 3.99
CA LYS A 129 8.95 1.69 4.71
C LYS A 129 10.06 2.50 4.04
N ASP A 130 11.08 1.85 3.50
CA ASP A 130 12.22 2.50 2.85
C ASP A 130 11.83 3.19 1.54
N LEU A 131 10.96 2.56 0.74
CA LEU A 131 10.46 3.16 -0.49
C LEU A 131 9.44 4.25 -0.18
N LEU A 132 8.51 3.99 0.75
CA LEU A 132 7.48 4.95 1.16
C LEU A 132 8.11 6.28 1.60
N VAL A 133 9.15 6.23 2.43
CA VAL A 133 9.85 7.43 2.90
C VAL A 133 10.44 8.21 1.72
N ARG A 134 11.10 7.54 0.77
CA ARG A 134 11.67 8.18 -0.41
C ARG A 134 10.59 8.78 -1.32
N THR A 135 9.50 8.05 -1.57
CA THR A 135 8.38 8.53 -2.38
C THR A 135 7.74 9.76 -1.75
N LEU A 136 7.47 9.73 -0.43
CA LEU A 136 6.86 10.86 0.27
C LEU A 136 7.80 12.05 0.39
N GLN A 137 9.11 11.84 0.58
CA GLN A 137 10.09 12.92 0.57
C GLN A 137 10.14 13.62 -0.80
N ALA A 138 10.19 12.85 -1.89
CA ALA A 138 10.15 13.41 -3.25
C ALA A 138 8.83 14.17 -3.53
N MET A 139 7.71 13.67 -3.02
CA MET A 139 6.43 14.36 -3.11
C MET A 139 6.41 15.65 -2.27
N ARG A 140 6.98 15.64 -1.06
CA ARG A 140 7.11 16.81 -0.20
C ARG A 140 7.97 17.90 -0.84
N GLU A 141 9.08 17.52 -1.49
CA GLU A 141 9.93 18.45 -2.24
C GLU A 141 9.20 19.06 -3.42
N ARG A 142 8.37 18.27 -4.12
CA ARG A 142 7.65 18.72 -5.32
C ARG A 142 6.40 19.55 -5.04
N TYR A 143 5.69 19.26 -3.95
CA TYR A 143 4.35 19.82 -3.68
C TYR A 143 4.29 20.62 -2.37
N GLY A 144 5.44 20.83 -1.71
CA GLY A 144 5.53 21.59 -0.47
C GLY A 144 5.25 20.78 0.80
N GLY A 145 5.74 21.30 1.93
CA GLY A 145 5.71 20.63 3.23
C GLY A 145 4.33 20.39 3.84
N GLY A 146 3.41 21.35 3.67
CA GLY A 146 2.17 21.42 4.46
C GLY A 146 1.24 20.20 4.33
N VAL A 147 1.24 19.51 3.18
CA VAL A 147 0.43 18.31 2.97
C VAL A 147 1.10 17.05 3.54
N TYR A 148 2.42 17.06 3.72
CA TYR A 148 3.24 15.92 4.11
C TYR A 148 3.79 16.01 5.55
N ASP A 149 3.33 16.98 6.34
CA ASP A 149 3.73 17.16 7.75
C ASP A 149 3.29 16.03 8.68
N PHE A 150 2.47 15.10 8.20
CA PHE A 150 2.13 13.88 8.93
C PHE A 150 3.27 12.85 8.94
N LEU A 151 4.26 12.97 8.03
CA LEU A 151 5.40 12.07 7.98
C LEU A 151 6.47 12.54 8.98
N PRO A 152 6.79 11.76 10.03
CA PRO A 152 7.86 12.12 10.94
C PRO A 152 9.22 12.09 10.23
N ALA A 153 10.20 12.80 10.80
CA ALA A 153 11.59 12.72 10.36
C ALA A 153 12.05 11.25 10.36
N THR A 154 12.37 10.75 9.15
CA THR A 154 12.69 9.35 8.90
C THR A 154 13.96 9.25 8.06
N TYR A 155 14.83 8.30 8.40
CA TYR A 155 16.12 8.07 7.75
C TYR A 155 16.25 6.60 7.34
N VAL A 156 16.75 6.34 6.13
CA VAL A 156 16.94 5.01 5.55
C VAL A 156 18.42 4.63 5.62
N LEU A 157 18.74 3.68 6.50
CA LEU A 157 20.11 3.19 6.69
C LEU A 157 20.46 2.07 5.70
N PRO A 158 21.72 2.00 5.22
CA PRO A 158 22.88 2.78 5.67
C PRO A 158 23.06 4.14 4.97
N ALA A 159 22.27 4.45 3.94
CA ALA A 159 22.45 5.64 3.12
C ALA A 159 22.40 6.95 3.93
N ASP A 160 21.51 7.02 4.92
CA ASP A 160 21.24 8.25 5.68
C ASP A 160 21.91 8.28 7.06
N THR A 161 22.96 7.46 7.28
CA THR A 161 23.60 7.31 8.59
C THR A 161 24.19 8.62 9.11
N GLU A 162 24.89 9.38 8.27
CA GLU A 162 25.51 10.64 8.66
C GLU A 162 24.47 11.70 9.01
N ALA A 163 23.40 11.78 8.20
CA ALA A 163 22.28 12.69 8.43
C ALA A 163 21.58 12.38 9.77
N LEU A 164 21.37 11.10 10.07
CA LEU A 164 20.81 10.66 11.34
C LEU A 164 21.69 11.07 12.53
N LEU A 165 23.00 10.80 12.47
CA LEU A 165 23.93 11.14 13.56
C LEU A 165 24.01 12.65 13.81
N ALA A 166 23.99 13.46 12.75
CA ALA A 166 23.97 14.92 12.88
C ALA A 166 22.75 15.43 13.64
N VAL A 167 21.58 14.82 13.42
CA VAL A 167 20.34 15.21 14.11
C VAL A 167 20.29 14.63 15.52
N MET A 168 20.69 13.37 15.72
CA MET A 168 20.77 12.75 17.05
C MET A 168 21.75 13.47 18.00
N GLY A 169 22.83 14.06 17.46
CA GLY A 169 23.76 14.86 18.25
C GLY A 169 23.17 16.21 18.71
N ARG A 170 22.17 16.73 18.00
CA ARG A 170 21.52 18.02 18.29
C ARG A 170 20.22 17.87 19.07
N ASP A 171 19.47 16.82 18.79
CA ASP A 171 18.10 16.63 19.26
C ASP A 171 17.96 15.37 20.11
N LYS A 172 17.42 15.53 21.33
CA LYS A 172 17.29 14.46 22.34
C LYS A 172 15.96 13.69 22.22
N ARG A 173 15.50 13.48 20.99
CA ARG A 173 14.29 12.69 20.73
C ARG A 173 14.54 11.21 20.92
N THR A 174 13.45 10.48 21.14
CA THR A 174 13.44 9.03 21.04
C THR A 174 13.36 8.63 19.57
N TRP A 175 14.10 7.61 19.17
CA TRP A 175 14.16 7.10 17.80
C TRP A 175 13.75 5.62 17.79
N ILE A 176 12.95 5.20 16.81
CA ILE A 176 12.46 3.82 16.63
C ILE A 176 12.77 3.26 15.26
#